data_AF-A0A7J9Z8Z3-F1
#
_entry.id   AF-A0A7J9Z8Z3-F1
#
_cell.length_a   1.000
_cell.length_b   1.000
_cell.length_c   1.000
_cell.angle_alpha   90.00
_cell.angle_beta   90.00
_cell.angle_gamma   90.00
#
_symmetry.space_group_name_H-M   'P 1'
#
loop_
_entity.id
_entity.type
_entity.pdbx_description
1 polymer ?
#
loop_
_entity_poly.entity_id
_entity_poly.type
_entity_poly.pdbx_seq_one_letter_code
_entity_poly.pdbx_strand_id
1 'polypeptide(L)'
;MGDETATRVRAAADRLREAGADTLVLGYLTLGFLGVAERLTADLGLPVVNPARAALAAAETLVRSGLGPSPVAYPAPRGTILTA
;
A
#
# COMPACT_ATOMS: atom_id res chain seq x y z
N MET A 1 8.87 7.59 19.32
CA MET A 1 8.53 8.07 17.96
C MET A 1 7.39 7.28 17.29
N GLY A 2 7.00 6.09 17.78
CA GLY A 2 5.90 5.30 17.18
C GLY A 2 4.47 5.71 17.61
N ASP A 3 4.29 6.15 18.87
CA ASP A 3 2.95 6.38 19.44
C ASP A 3 2.27 7.67 18.96
N GLU A 4 3.05 8.72 18.67
CA GLU A 4 2.50 9.98 18.16
C GLU A 4 1.94 9.80 16.74
N THR A 5 2.66 9.09 15.89
CA THR A 5 2.22 8.75 14.53
C THR A 5 0.95 7.92 14.55
N ALA A 6 0.88 6.91 15.41
CA ALA A 6 -0.32 6.08 15.57
C ALA A 6 -1.54 6.90 16.02
N THR A 7 -1.34 7.83 16.96
CA THR A 7 -2.39 8.73 17.44
C THR A 7 -2.92 9.63 16.32
N ARG A 8 -2.02 10.20 15.51
CA ARG A 8 -2.41 11.05 14.37
C ARG A 8 -3.17 10.25 13.31
N VAL A 9 -2.74 9.02 13.01
CA VAL A 9 -3.43 8.15 12.05
C VAL A 9 -4.82 7.76 12.55
N ARG A 10 -4.99 7.48 13.85
CA ARG A 10 -6.30 7.22 14.46
C ARG A 10 -7.23 8.42 14.32
N ALA A 11 -6.78 9.61 14.70
CA ALA A 11 -7.60 10.82 14.59
C ALA A 11 -8.00 11.13 13.14
N ALA A 12 -7.13 10.84 12.16
CA ALA A 12 -7.46 10.96 10.75
C ALA A 12 -8.49 9.89 10.32
N ALA A 13 -8.33 8.65 10.77
CA ALA A 13 -9.25 7.56 10.50
C ALA A 13 -10.67 7.83 11.00
N ASP A 14 -10.81 8.37 12.22
CA ASP A 14 -12.11 8.70 12.80
C ASP A 14 -12.86 9.73 11.95
N ARG A 15 -12.16 10.81 11.54
CA ARG A 15 -12.72 11.84 10.66
C ARG A 15 -13.13 11.30 9.29
N LEU A 16 -12.32 10.39 8.72
CA LEU A 16 -12.63 9.78 7.43
C LEU A 16 -13.85 8.85 7.53
N ARG A 17 -13.98 8.12 8.64
CA ARG A 17 -15.14 7.29 8.94
C ARG A 17 -16.41 8.13 9.09
N GLU A 18 -16.33 9.25 9.80
CA GLU A 18 -17.43 10.23 9.90
C GLU A 18 -17.81 10.81 8.53
N ALA A 19 -16.84 10.97 7.63
CA ALA A 19 -17.06 11.35 6.24
C ALA A 19 -17.58 10.21 5.33
N GLY A 20 -17.84 9.01 5.89
CA GLY A 20 -18.42 7.88 5.18
C GLY A 20 -17.41 6.89 4.58
N ALA A 21 -16.13 6.96 4.95
CA ALA A 21 -15.15 5.96 4.51
C ALA A 21 -15.41 4.61 5.21
N ASP A 22 -15.52 3.55 4.40
CA ASP A 22 -15.66 2.17 4.89
C ASP A 22 -14.31 1.43 4.99
N THR A 23 -13.26 1.97 4.37
CA THR A 23 -11.93 1.35 4.21
C THR A 23 -10.86 2.43 4.20
N LEU A 24 -9.67 2.13 4.75
CA LEU A 24 -8.51 3.03 4.72
C LEU A 24 -7.33 2.39 3.98
N VAL A 25 -6.58 3.19 3.24
CA VAL A 25 -5.31 2.77 2.60
C VAL A 25 -4.18 3.60 3.20
N LEU A 26 -3.14 2.94 3.71
CA LEU A 26 -1.98 3.66 4.26
C LEU A 26 -1.17 4.31 3.12
N GLY A 27 -1.10 5.64 3.11
CA GLY A 27 -0.43 6.40 2.05
C GLY A 27 1.09 6.58 2.19
N TYR A 28 1.70 6.06 3.26
CA TYR A 28 3.14 6.20 3.51
C TYR A 28 3.79 4.84 3.73
N LEU A 29 4.78 4.51 2.90
CA LEU A 29 5.37 3.18 2.81
C LEU A 29 5.94 2.68 4.15
N THR A 30 6.53 3.56 4.97
CA THR A 30 7.08 3.19 6.27
C THR A 30 6.00 2.65 7.24
N LEU A 31 4.74 3.07 7.10
CA LEU A 31 3.62 2.52 7.87
C LEU A 31 3.31 1.07 7.49
N GLY A 32 3.67 0.65 6.26
CA GLY A 32 3.51 -0.72 5.78
C GLY A 32 4.44 -1.73 6.45
N PHE A 33 5.55 -1.30 7.06
CA PHE A 33 6.52 -2.19 7.70
C PHE A 33 6.38 -2.29 9.23
N LEU A 34 5.57 -1.42 9.85
CA LEU A 34 5.48 -1.28 11.31
C LEU A 34 4.30 -2.04 11.94
N GLY A 35 3.59 -2.90 11.18
CA GLY A 35 2.39 -3.60 11.67
C GLY A 35 1.23 -2.66 12.05
N VAL A 36 1.24 -1.43 11.53
CA VAL A 36 0.28 -0.37 11.88
C VAL A 36 -1.10 -0.68 11.30
N ALA A 37 -1.17 -1.32 10.13
CA ALA A 37 -2.42 -1.67 9.48
C ALA A 37 -3.27 -2.64 10.31
N GLU A 38 -2.66 -3.68 10.85
CA GLU A 38 -3.32 -4.73 11.64
C GLU A 38 -3.88 -4.14 12.94
N ARG A 39 -3.06 -3.35 13.64
CA ARG A 39 -3.47 -2.69 14.88
C ARG A 39 -4.61 -1.71 14.64
N LEU A 40 -4.52 -0.87 13.61
CA LEU A 40 -5.58 0.07 13.27
C LEU A 40 -6.86 -0.63 12.82
N THR A 41 -6.76 -1.74 12.09
CA THR A 41 -7.93 -2.55 11.70
C THR A 41 -8.67 -3.04 12.94
N ALA A 42 -7.94 -3.61 13.91
CA ALA A 42 -8.52 -4.08 15.16
C ALA A 42 -9.14 -2.93 15.97
N ASP A 43 -8.46 -1.79 16.05
CA ASP A 43 -8.90 -0.69 16.91
C ASP A 43 -10.04 0.14 16.32
N LEU A 44 -10.13 0.26 14.98
CA LEU A 44 -11.12 1.07 14.29
C LEU A 44 -12.34 0.25 13.83
N GLY A 45 -12.22 -1.08 13.78
CA GLY A 45 -13.28 -1.97 13.33
C GLY A 45 -13.59 -1.89 11.83
N LEU A 46 -12.66 -1.37 11.02
CA LEU A 46 -12.78 -1.26 9.56
C LEU A 46 -11.49 -1.73 8.88
N PRO A 47 -11.54 -2.19 7.61
CA PRO A 47 -10.36 -2.67 6.91
C PRO A 47 -9.32 -1.56 6.67
N VAL A 48 -8.06 -1.81 7.08
CA VAL A 48 -6.93 -0.93 6.77
C VAL A 48 -5.94 -1.67 5.87
N VAL A 49 -5.79 -1.21 4.63
CA VAL A 49 -4.92 -1.80 3.62
C VAL A 49 -3.47 -1.43 3.85
N ASN A 50 -2.64 -2.46 4.05
CA ASN A 50 -1.18 -2.34 4.01
C ASN A 50 -0.69 -2.35 2.56
N PRO A 51 -0.19 -1.22 2.01
CA PRO A 51 0.20 -1.12 0.61
C PRO A 51 1.37 -2.04 0.24
N ALA A 52 2.28 -2.33 1.16
CA ALA A 52 3.43 -3.20 0.90
C ALA A 52 2.99 -4.65 0.67
N ARG A 53 2.09 -5.16 1.53
CA ARG A 53 1.52 -6.51 1.36
C ARG A 53 0.62 -6.60 0.14
N ALA A 54 -0.21 -5.59 -0.10
CA ALA A 54 -1.07 -5.54 -1.28
C ALA A 54 -0.24 -5.55 -2.57
N ALA A 55 0.84 -4.76 -2.62
CA ALA A 55 1.75 -4.73 -3.77
C ALA A 55 2.46 -6.07 -3.99
N LEU A 56 2.90 -6.75 -2.93
CA LEU A 56 3.50 -8.08 -3.03
C LEU A 56 2.53 -9.10 -3.62
N ALA A 57 1.31 -9.18 -3.09
CA ALA A 57 0.29 -10.09 -3.60
C ALA A 57 -0.08 -9.79 -5.08
N ALA A 58 -0.13 -8.50 -5.44
CA ALA A 58 -0.34 -8.10 -6.83
C ALA A 58 0.82 -8.55 -7.74
N ALA A 59 2.07 -8.36 -7.29
CA ALA A 59 3.24 -8.81 -8.04
C ALA A 59 3.28 -10.33 -8.23
N GLU A 60 3.01 -11.10 -7.17
CA GLU A 60 2.92 -12.57 -7.24
C GLU A 60 1.84 -13.03 -8.23
N THR A 61 0.70 -12.36 -8.25
CA THR A 61 -0.39 -12.65 -9.19
C THR A 61 0.04 -12.41 -10.63
N LEU A 62 0.71 -11.29 -10.91
CA LEU A 62 1.23 -10.96 -12.25
C LEU A 62 2.25 -12.00 -12.70
N VAL A 63 3.24 -12.31 -11.86
CA VAL A 63 4.30 -13.28 -12.15
C VAL A 63 3.72 -14.68 -12.42
N ARG A 64 2.83 -15.16 -11.55
CA ARG A 64 2.19 -16.48 -11.71
C ARG A 64 1.32 -16.57 -12.96
N SER A 65 0.79 -15.44 -13.42
CA SER A 65 -0.02 -15.37 -14.64
C SER A 65 0.82 -15.17 -15.90
N GLY A 66 2.15 -15.09 -15.79
CA GLY A 66 3.03 -14.78 -16.92
C GLY A 66 2.81 -13.37 -17.49
N LEU A 67 2.30 -12.44 -16.68
CA LEU A 67 2.01 -11.06 -17.07
C LEU A 67 3.12 -10.12 -16.62
N GLY A 68 3.41 -9.13 -17.46
CA GLY A 68 4.33 -8.05 -17.16
C GLY A 68 3.90 -6.73 -17.81
N PRO A 69 4.66 -5.64 -17.63
CA PRO A 69 4.38 -4.37 -18.28
C PRO A 69 4.34 -4.53 -19.81
N SER A 70 3.29 -4.02 -20.46
CA SER A 70 3.18 -4.04 -21.92
C SER A 70 4.28 -3.17 -22.54
N PRO A 71 5.08 -3.67 -23.50
CA PRO A 71 6.10 -2.87 -24.18
C PRO A 71 5.51 -1.78 -25.08
N VAL A 72 4.22 -1.89 -25.44
CA VAL A 72 3.49 -0.85 -26.19
C VAL A 72 3.14 0.33 -25.27
N ALA A 73 2.72 0.05 -24.04
CA ALA A 73 2.37 1.09 -23.05
C ALA A 73 3.60 1.63 -22.30
N TYR A 74 4.59 0.77 -22.05
CA TYR A 74 5.81 1.04 -21.30
C TYR A 74 7.04 0.63 -22.14
N PRO A 75 7.36 1.36 -23.22
CA PRO A 75 8.52 1.06 -24.04
C PRO A 75 9.82 1.24 -23.23
N ALA A 76 10.83 0.44 -23.56
CA ALA A 76 12.15 0.61 -22.96
C ALA A 76 12.69 2.03 -23.21
N PRO A 77 13.38 2.65 -22.22
CA PRO A 77 14.06 3.92 -22.43
C PRO A 77 14.99 3.84 -23.63
N ARG A 78 15.00 4.89 -24.46
CA ARG A 78 15.91 4.94 -25.61
C ARG A 78 17.35 5.11 -25.11
N GLY A 79 18.23 4.18 -25.47
CA GLY A 79 19.68 4.27 -25.18
C GLY A 79 20.21 3.45 -24.00
N THR A 80 19.45 2.49 -23.46
CA THR A 80 20.00 1.57 -22.45
C THR A 80 21.08 0.68 -23.07
N ILE A 81 22.33 0.89 -22.66
CA ILE A 81 23.44 -0.04 -22.89
C ILE A 81 23.24 -1.20 -21.90
N LEU A 82 22.59 -2.27 -22.33
CA LEU A 82 22.61 -3.54 -21.61
C LEU A 82 23.92 -4.25 -21.96
N THR A 83 24.98 -3.99 -21.19
CA THR A 83 26.07 -4.96 -21.06
C THR A 83 25.52 -6.15 -20.29
N ALA A 84 25.31 -7.25 -21.02
CA ALA A 84 25.00 -8.57 -20.51
C ALA A 84 26.16 -9.13 -19.67
#